data_AF-A0A960MP33-F1
#
_entry.id   AF-A0A960MP33-F1
#
_cell.length_a   1.000
_cell.length_b   1.000
_cell.length_c   1.000
_cell.angle_alpha   90.00
_cell.angle_beta   90.00
_cell.angle_gamma   90.00
#
_symmetry.space_group_name_H-M   'P 1'
#
loop_
_entity.id
_entity.type
_entity.pdbx_description
1 polymer ?
#
loop_
_entity_poly.entity_id
_entity_poly.type
_entity_poly.pdbx_seq_one_letter_code
_entity_poly.pdbx_strand_id
1 'polypeptide(L)'
;LVAQDYEVSGAILKLRMVRQQGIPFTQSEERGQGSLTQATYLSSFSGKSPELPHLIEPPRSEDLNHLFFLADISSSGVQEDLPGGLERASAKEFQEKIKALLTHLTITEMKTTSHRFQQLGTLLPEGIEFDAYAPAKGETLTQIVFPKDKKASSGKVMKKNGRLHYRSKEGATFLAPLSVPLFIEGQLPMDVSLMQPHFEMIRSLRDLRFAVKTSLQGIPLQGEISWDGIAITTAETSRHFESHPETPPPWPYLVGNEMFLPKLATPAAILPKHFQNSHVQMGDIGYFSYGAASSSSMQEMRLPVTVCGFYDPGVMAIGAKVVLTNHDLPHAINVATEQMVDPNMVNGIQVYLKDLNSAKETKAAIEAALAAKGLSPFWKVTTFHEYDFAKDLLLQFQSDKYLFTLIGIIVLIVACSNIISLLVILVNDKKKEIAILSAMGTSKKRIALIFTLCGGIMGMFSTLIGTLAAMLTLANIDLVVSFLSFMQGHDAFNVIFYGKSLPNELSRHALTFILIATPIISLLAGLVPALKATKLSPTQILRSE
;
A
#
# COMPACT_ATOMS: atom_id res chain seq x y z
N LEU A 1 15.03 20.02 15.35
CA LEU A 1 14.44 18.99 16.23
C LEU A 1 13.00 19.39 16.45
N VAL A 2 12.06 18.52 16.09
CA VAL A 2 10.65 18.70 16.47
C VAL A 2 10.42 17.68 17.57
N ALA A 3 10.12 18.15 18.79
CA ALA A 3 9.84 17.28 19.93
C ALA A 3 8.33 17.30 20.20
N GLN A 4 7.74 16.14 20.42
CA GLN A 4 6.30 15.98 20.59
C GLN A 4 6.01 14.90 21.63
N ASP A 5 4.94 15.12 22.38
CA ASP A 5 4.45 14.17 23.36
C ASP A 5 3.96 12.90 22.67
N TYR A 6 4.26 11.76 23.26
CA TYR A 6 4.01 10.44 22.71
C TYR A 6 3.47 9.51 23.78
N GLU A 7 2.30 8.92 23.50
CA GLU A 7 1.69 7.92 24.35
C GLU A 7 1.43 6.64 23.58
N VAL A 8 1.74 5.52 24.23
CA VAL A 8 1.43 4.19 23.71
C VAL A 8 0.78 3.38 24.79
N SER A 9 -0.24 2.62 24.40
CA SER A 9 -0.85 1.62 25.25
C SER A 9 -1.10 0.33 24.49
N GLY A 10 -1.11 -0.81 25.20
CA GLY A 10 -1.46 -2.10 24.63
C GLY A 10 -2.94 -2.40 24.87
N ALA A 11 -3.66 -2.81 23.83
CA ALA A 11 -5.04 -3.24 23.97
C ALA A 11 -5.41 -4.35 22.97
N ILE A 12 -6.57 -4.97 23.17
CA ILE A 12 -7.16 -5.88 22.20
C ILE A 12 -8.19 -5.10 21.40
N LEU A 13 -7.93 -4.91 20.11
CA LEU A 13 -8.90 -4.31 19.20
C LEU A 13 -9.89 -5.38 18.77
N LYS A 14 -11.18 -5.09 18.93
CA LYS A 14 -12.27 -5.90 18.38
C LYS A 14 -13.16 -5.03 17.50
N LEU A 15 -13.16 -5.30 16.21
CA LEU A 15 -13.98 -4.62 15.21
C LEU A 15 -15.23 -5.44 14.90
N ARG A 16 -16.36 -4.76 14.71
CA ARG A 16 -17.58 -5.34 14.16
C ARG A 16 -17.75 -4.83 12.73
N MET A 17 -17.69 -5.75 11.77
CA MET A 17 -17.86 -5.43 10.35
C MET A 17 -19.35 -5.38 10.05
N VAL A 18 -19.92 -4.17 10.07
CA VAL A 18 -21.32 -3.97 9.67
C VAL A 18 -21.35 -3.94 8.15
N ARG A 19 -21.99 -4.92 7.53
CA ARG A 19 -22.13 -4.97 6.07
C ARG A 19 -23.59 -4.93 5.70
N GLN A 20 -23.88 -4.42 4.51
CA GLN A 20 -25.19 -4.55 3.91
C GLN A 20 -25.46 -6.04 3.64
N GLN A 21 -26.06 -6.75 4.60
CA GLN A 21 -26.52 -8.12 4.39
C GLN A 21 -27.69 -8.09 3.39
N GLY A 22 -27.48 -8.61 2.17
CA GLY A 22 -28.56 -8.66 1.18
C GLY A 22 -28.19 -8.62 -0.30
N ILE A 23 -26.99 -9.02 -0.72
CA ILE A 23 -26.72 -9.36 -2.14
C ILE A 23 -26.14 -10.78 -2.20
N PRO A 24 -26.96 -11.82 -2.44
CA PRO A 24 -26.52 -13.21 -2.39
C PRO A 24 -25.87 -13.61 -3.73
N PHE A 25 -24.73 -13.05 -4.13
CA PHE A 25 -24.16 -13.36 -5.45
C PHE A 25 -22.63 -13.34 -5.58
N THR A 26 -21.88 -13.57 -4.50
CA THR A 26 -20.54 -14.17 -4.65
C THR A 26 -20.66 -15.66 -4.39
N GLN A 27 -20.34 -16.50 -5.39
CA GLN A 27 -20.08 -17.94 -5.20
C GLN A 27 -18.76 -18.13 -4.42
N SER A 28 -18.73 -17.57 -3.22
CA SER A 28 -17.86 -17.94 -2.13
C SER A 28 -18.76 -17.93 -0.91
N GLU A 29 -19.07 -19.11 -0.38
CA GLU A 29 -19.70 -19.31 0.92
C GLU A 29 -18.76 -18.88 2.07
N GLU A 30 -18.09 -17.73 1.95
CA GLU A 30 -17.47 -17.10 3.10
C GLU A 30 -18.50 -16.16 3.70
N ARG A 31 -19.22 -16.66 4.71
CA ARG A 31 -19.76 -15.78 5.74
C ARG A 31 -18.59 -14.94 6.23
N GLY A 32 -18.42 -13.73 5.68
CA GLY A 32 -17.37 -12.81 6.12
C GLY A 32 -17.41 -12.74 7.64
N GLN A 33 -16.25 -12.85 8.28
CA GLN A 33 -16.16 -12.75 9.74
C GLN A 33 -16.92 -11.51 10.18
N GLY A 34 -17.98 -11.65 10.99
CA GLY A 34 -18.75 -10.50 11.45
C GLY A 34 -17.96 -9.61 12.41
N SER A 35 -16.83 -10.11 12.91
CA SER A 35 -15.93 -9.40 13.79
C SER A 35 -14.49 -9.81 13.57
N LEU A 36 -13.56 -8.87 13.74
CA LEU A 36 -12.12 -9.10 13.71
C LEU A 36 -11.54 -8.75 15.07
N THR A 37 -10.71 -9.63 15.66
CA THR A 37 -10.07 -9.39 16.96
C THR A 37 -8.57 -9.54 16.84
N GLN A 38 -7.81 -8.54 17.28
CA GLN A 38 -6.35 -8.51 17.17
C GLN A 38 -5.71 -7.71 18.31
N ALA A 39 -4.66 -8.27 18.90
CA ALA A 39 -3.81 -7.53 19.83
C ALA A 39 -3.07 -6.41 19.08
N THR A 40 -3.23 -5.18 19.56
CA THR A 40 -2.73 -3.96 18.92
C THR A 40 -2.18 -2.99 19.95
N TYR A 41 -1.29 -2.11 19.50
CA TYR A 41 -0.77 -1.00 20.27
C TYR A 41 -1.49 0.26 19.79
N LEU A 42 -2.10 1.00 20.70
CA LEU A 42 -2.60 2.33 20.40
C LEU A 42 -1.45 3.30 20.58
N SER A 43 -1.23 4.15 19.59
CA SER A 43 -0.27 5.23 19.66
C SER A 43 -1.00 6.54 19.43
N SER A 44 -0.76 7.52 20.31
CA SER A 44 -1.12 8.89 20.00
C SER A 44 -0.25 9.39 18.85
N PHE A 45 -0.79 10.30 18.06
CA PHE A 45 -0.01 11.02 17.07
C PHE A 45 -0.26 12.53 17.21
N SER A 46 0.74 13.29 16.81
CA SER A 46 0.63 14.74 16.70
C SER A 46 0.30 15.11 15.26
N GLY A 47 -0.67 16.01 15.08
CA GLY A 47 -1.03 16.53 13.77
C GLY A 47 0.14 17.20 13.05
N LYS A 48 1.15 17.68 13.77
CA LYS A 48 2.36 18.34 13.23
C LYS A 48 3.46 17.35 12.84
N SER A 49 3.19 16.06 12.83
CA SER A 49 4.15 15.06 12.37
C SER A 49 4.42 15.26 10.87
N PRO A 50 5.68 15.47 10.44
CA PRO A 50 5.99 15.85 9.06
C PRO A 50 5.73 14.73 8.05
N GLU A 51 5.95 13.48 8.43
CA GLU A 51 5.86 12.33 7.51
C GLU A 51 4.48 11.66 7.51
N LEU A 52 3.71 11.83 8.59
CA LEU A 52 2.42 11.15 8.76
C LEU A 52 1.40 11.45 7.63
N PRO A 53 1.25 12.69 7.13
CA PRO A 53 0.35 13.00 6.02
C PRO A 53 0.62 12.19 4.75
N HIS A 54 1.87 11.84 4.48
CA HIS A 54 2.28 11.08 3.31
C HIS A 54 1.98 9.58 3.44
N LEU A 55 1.83 9.08 4.67
CA LEU A 55 1.51 7.69 4.95
C LEU A 55 0.00 7.40 4.91
N ILE A 56 -0.86 8.42 5.00
CA ILE A 56 -2.32 8.24 4.99
C ILE A 56 -2.83 7.92 3.57
N GLU A 57 -3.48 6.77 3.46
CA GLU A 57 -4.09 6.33 2.22
C GLU A 57 -5.43 7.07 1.99
N PRO A 58 -5.73 7.49 0.75
CA PRO A 58 -7.04 8.06 0.43
C PRO A 58 -8.15 7.01 0.57
N PRO A 59 -9.41 7.43 0.79
CA PRO A 59 -10.54 6.51 0.80
C PRO A 59 -10.71 5.74 -0.49
N ARG A 60 -10.86 4.41 -0.40
CA ARG A 60 -11.17 3.56 -1.57
C ARG A 60 -12.64 3.68 -1.92
N SER A 61 -13.00 3.26 -3.14
CA SER A 61 -14.40 3.21 -3.57
C SER A 61 -15.27 2.33 -2.66
N GLU A 62 -14.73 1.22 -2.16
CA GLU A 62 -15.39 0.36 -1.18
C GLU A 62 -15.68 1.09 0.15
N ASP A 63 -14.71 1.86 0.66
CA ASP A 63 -14.86 2.67 1.88
C ASP A 63 -15.95 3.72 1.69
N LEU A 64 -15.95 4.42 0.55
CA LEU A 64 -16.95 5.42 0.22
C LEU A 64 -18.35 4.81 0.16
N ASN A 65 -18.52 3.70 -0.58
CA ASN A 65 -19.81 2.99 -0.65
C ASN A 65 -20.31 2.56 0.73
N HIS A 66 -19.38 2.11 1.60
CA HIS A 66 -19.70 1.75 2.97
C HIS A 66 -20.16 2.95 3.82
N LEU A 67 -19.49 4.11 3.70
CA LEU A 67 -19.89 5.33 4.40
C LEU A 67 -21.29 5.82 3.97
N PHE A 68 -21.64 5.71 2.69
CA PHE A 68 -23.01 6.00 2.24
C PHE A 68 -24.02 5.04 2.86
N PHE A 69 -23.72 3.74 2.91
CA PHE A 69 -24.57 2.76 3.58
C PHE A 69 -24.75 3.07 5.08
N LEU A 70 -23.68 3.43 5.77
CA LEU A 70 -23.72 3.81 7.18
C LEU A 70 -24.43 5.14 7.44
N ALA A 71 -24.61 6.00 6.44
CA ALA A 71 -25.37 7.22 6.59
C ALA A 71 -26.84 6.95 6.95
N ASP A 72 -27.43 5.88 6.39
CA ASP A 72 -28.81 5.43 6.68
C ASP A 72 -28.95 4.75 8.05
N ILE A 73 -27.83 4.41 8.71
CA ILE A 73 -27.80 3.69 9.99
C ILE A 73 -27.54 4.67 11.13
N SER A 74 -28.29 4.53 12.23
CA SER A 74 -28.10 5.35 13.41
C SER A 74 -26.80 5.00 14.13
N SER A 75 -26.06 6.03 14.54
CA SER A 75 -24.85 5.89 15.36
C SER A 75 -25.14 5.49 16.81
N SER A 76 -26.34 5.77 17.34
CA SER A 76 -26.71 5.45 18.73
C SER A 76 -27.19 4.01 18.92
N GLY A 77 -27.72 3.38 17.87
CA GLY A 77 -28.25 2.01 17.92
C GLY A 77 -27.18 0.91 17.79
N VAL A 78 -25.94 1.26 17.45
CA VAL A 78 -24.83 0.30 17.35
C VAL A 78 -24.27 0.02 18.76
N GLN A 79 -25.05 -0.66 19.60
CA GLN A 79 -24.55 -1.22 20.86
C GLN A 79 -23.68 -2.45 20.60
N GLU A 80 -22.56 -2.51 21.31
CA GLU A 80 -21.39 -3.36 21.04
C GLU A 80 -21.67 -4.88 21.13
N ASP A 81 -22.61 -5.28 21.99
CA ASP A 81 -22.84 -6.69 22.37
C ASP A 81 -24.27 -7.20 22.10
N LEU A 82 -25.21 -6.35 21.71
CA LEU A 82 -26.57 -6.78 21.46
C LEU A 82 -26.74 -7.27 20.01
N PRO A 83 -27.39 -8.43 19.78
CA PRO A 83 -27.95 -8.80 18.47
C PRO A 83 -29.18 -7.91 18.14
N GLY A 84 -29.12 -6.63 18.49
CA GLY A 84 -30.12 -5.62 18.13
C GLY A 84 -29.98 -5.27 16.66
N GLY A 85 -31.12 -5.15 15.97
CA GLY A 85 -31.16 -4.75 14.57
C GLY A 85 -30.53 -3.38 14.34
N LEU A 86 -30.02 -3.16 13.13
CA LEU A 86 -29.56 -1.84 12.70
C LEU A 86 -30.73 -0.86 12.77
N GLU A 87 -30.67 0.11 13.68
CA GLU A 87 -31.65 1.19 13.73
C GLU A 87 -31.41 2.18 12.61
N ARG A 88 -32.48 2.69 12.01
CA ARG A 88 -32.38 3.69 10.96
C ARG A 88 -32.03 5.05 11.58
N ALA A 89 -31.10 5.76 10.95
CA ALA A 89 -30.73 7.12 11.36
C ALA A 89 -31.95 8.04 11.38
N SER A 90 -31.96 8.98 12.33
CA SER A 90 -32.94 10.07 12.28
C SER A 90 -32.72 10.90 11.01
N ALA A 91 -33.78 11.55 10.49
CA ALA A 91 -33.65 12.37 9.28
C ALA A 91 -32.56 13.45 9.41
N LYS A 92 -32.42 14.05 10.60
CA LYS A 92 -31.39 15.05 10.90
C LYS A 92 -29.98 14.45 10.86
N GLU A 93 -29.79 13.30 11.53
CA GLU A 93 -28.49 12.61 11.56
C GLU A 93 -28.06 12.16 10.15
N PHE A 94 -28.99 11.63 9.36
CA PHE A 94 -28.76 11.26 7.97
C PHE A 94 -28.33 12.47 7.13
N GLN A 95 -29.03 13.60 7.26
CA GLN A 95 -28.70 14.83 6.54
C GLN A 95 -27.33 15.38 6.91
N GLU A 96 -26.95 15.36 8.18
CA GLU A 96 -25.63 15.79 8.65
C GLU A 96 -24.52 14.91 8.07
N LYS A 97 -24.68 13.57 8.12
CA LYS A 97 -23.71 12.61 7.55
C LYS A 97 -23.54 12.77 6.04
N ILE A 98 -24.66 12.89 5.29
CA ILE A 98 -24.63 13.06 3.84
C ILE A 98 -24.05 14.42 3.44
N LYS A 99 -24.37 15.49 4.17
CA LYS A 99 -23.78 16.80 3.93
C LYS A 99 -22.27 16.77 4.12
N ALA A 100 -21.78 16.13 5.19
CA ALA A 100 -20.34 15.99 5.45
C ALA A 100 -19.61 15.19 4.35
N LEU A 101 -20.25 14.16 3.81
CA LEU A 101 -19.72 13.36 2.70
C LEU A 101 -19.69 14.15 1.38
N LEU A 102 -20.84 14.64 0.92
CA LEU A 102 -21.00 15.22 -0.42
C LEU A 102 -20.36 16.61 -0.57
N THR A 103 -20.06 17.32 0.52
CA THR A 103 -19.35 18.61 0.47
C THR A 103 -17.89 18.44 0.04
N HIS A 104 -17.28 17.28 0.35
CA HIS A 104 -15.85 17.00 0.14
C HIS A 104 -15.59 15.85 -0.83
N LEU A 105 -16.63 15.37 -1.51
CA LEU A 105 -16.58 14.22 -2.40
C LEU A 105 -17.17 14.57 -3.77
N THR A 106 -16.35 14.46 -4.81
CA THR A 106 -16.79 14.57 -6.20
C THR A 106 -16.78 13.18 -6.83
N ILE A 107 -17.97 12.63 -7.06
CA ILE A 107 -18.12 11.32 -7.70
C ILE A 107 -18.05 11.51 -9.21
N THR A 108 -17.13 10.81 -9.87
CA THR A 108 -16.92 10.91 -11.32
C THR A 108 -17.47 9.68 -12.05
N GLU A 109 -17.31 8.50 -11.47
CA GLU A 109 -17.72 7.24 -12.09
C GLU A 109 -18.44 6.32 -11.09
N MET A 110 -19.55 5.75 -11.54
CA MET A 110 -20.31 4.72 -10.84
C MET A 110 -20.48 3.47 -11.69
N LYS A 111 -20.87 2.38 -11.04
CA LYS A 111 -21.22 1.12 -11.69
C LYS A 111 -22.45 0.50 -11.05
N THR A 112 -23.11 -0.38 -11.80
CA THR A 112 -24.22 -1.17 -11.26
C THR A 112 -23.70 -2.27 -10.31
N THR A 113 -24.34 -2.45 -9.15
CA THR A 113 -23.87 -3.40 -8.10
C THR A 113 -24.42 -4.81 -8.26
N SER A 114 -25.55 -4.98 -8.97
CA SER A 114 -26.17 -6.29 -9.13
C SER A 114 -27.10 -6.36 -10.34
N HIS A 115 -27.53 -7.58 -10.65
CA HIS A 115 -28.45 -7.94 -11.73
C HIS A 115 -29.74 -7.08 -11.78
N ARG A 116 -30.21 -6.46 -10.68
CA ARG A 116 -31.47 -5.70 -10.66
C ARG A 116 -31.25 -4.19 -10.75
N PHE A 117 -30.91 -3.67 -11.94
CA PHE A 117 -30.89 -2.22 -12.17
C PHE A 117 -32.24 -1.75 -12.72
N GLN A 118 -33.19 -1.51 -11.82
CA GLN A 118 -34.59 -1.16 -12.18
C GLN A 118 -34.73 0.21 -12.88
N GLN A 119 -33.70 1.05 -12.79
CA GLN A 119 -33.71 2.40 -13.34
C GLN A 119 -33.28 2.46 -14.81
N LEU A 120 -32.86 1.34 -15.43
CA LEU A 120 -32.42 1.36 -16.83
C LEU A 120 -33.49 1.87 -17.80
N GLY A 121 -34.77 1.65 -17.49
CA GLY A 121 -35.88 2.02 -18.36
C GLY A 121 -36.01 3.54 -18.55
N THR A 122 -35.59 4.33 -17.56
CA THR A 122 -35.59 5.79 -17.67
C THR A 122 -34.49 6.27 -18.60
N LEU A 123 -33.34 5.59 -18.62
CA LEU A 123 -32.17 5.93 -19.44
C LEU A 123 -32.29 5.53 -20.91
N LEU A 124 -33.18 4.60 -21.25
CA LEU A 124 -33.36 4.17 -22.64
C LEU A 124 -33.95 5.32 -23.51
N PRO A 125 -33.32 5.64 -24.67
CA PRO A 125 -33.84 6.63 -25.61
C PRO A 125 -35.09 6.11 -26.35
N GLU A 126 -35.94 7.03 -26.80
CA GLU A 126 -37.15 6.66 -27.56
C GLU A 126 -36.81 6.20 -28.99
N GLY A 127 -37.46 5.13 -29.44
CA GLY A 127 -37.41 4.66 -30.83
C GLY A 127 -36.14 3.90 -31.23
N ILE A 128 -35.17 3.70 -30.32
CA ILE A 128 -33.94 2.95 -30.60
C ILE A 128 -34.11 1.49 -30.18
N GLU A 129 -33.68 0.56 -31.05
CA GLU A 129 -33.71 -0.88 -30.80
C GLU A 129 -32.40 -1.34 -30.14
N PHE A 130 -32.51 -2.10 -29.05
CA PHE A 130 -31.41 -2.75 -28.34
C PHE A 130 -31.54 -4.27 -28.43
N ASP A 131 -30.41 -4.97 -28.52
CA ASP A 131 -30.41 -6.43 -28.47
C ASP A 131 -30.69 -6.89 -27.03
N ALA A 132 -31.66 -7.78 -26.84
CA ALA A 132 -32.01 -8.31 -25.53
C ALA A 132 -32.53 -9.74 -25.62
N TYR A 133 -32.62 -10.41 -24.48
CA TYR A 133 -33.36 -11.66 -24.34
C TYR A 133 -34.35 -11.53 -23.18
N ALA A 134 -35.56 -12.04 -23.39
CA ALA A 134 -36.61 -12.02 -22.38
C ALA A 134 -37.24 -13.41 -22.24
N PRO A 135 -37.12 -14.08 -21.09
CA PRO A 135 -37.86 -15.31 -20.84
C PRO A 135 -39.35 -14.97 -20.62
N ALA A 136 -40.19 -15.37 -21.57
CA ALA A 136 -41.64 -15.24 -21.48
C ALA A 136 -42.24 -16.45 -20.73
N LYS A 137 -43.20 -16.21 -19.85
CA LYS A 137 -44.02 -17.25 -19.21
C LYS A 137 -45.48 -16.94 -19.54
N GLY A 138 -45.98 -17.47 -20.66
CA GLY A 138 -47.28 -17.09 -21.24
C GLY A 138 -47.23 -15.73 -21.95
N GLU A 139 -48.25 -14.88 -21.80
CA GLU A 139 -48.37 -13.56 -22.45
C GLU A 139 -47.68 -12.41 -21.71
N THR A 140 -47.04 -12.68 -20.57
CA THR A 140 -46.41 -11.64 -19.73
C THR A 140 -44.88 -11.78 -19.69
N LEU A 141 -44.19 -10.65 -19.88
CA LEU A 141 -42.75 -10.56 -19.73
C LEU A 141 -42.39 -10.45 -18.24
N THR A 142 -41.58 -11.40 -17.76
CA THR A 142 -41.14 -11.43 -16.35
C THR A 142 -39.89 -10.60 -16.11
N GLN A 143 -38.98 -10.58 -17.09
CA GLN A 143 -37.73 -9.83 -17.06
C GLN A 143 -37.18 -9.61 -18.48
N ILE A 144 -36.35 -8.59 -18.64
CA ILE A 144 -35.63 -8.31 -19.89
C ILE A 144 -34.14 -8.21 -19.55
N VAL A 145 -33.30 -8.95 -20.27
CA VAL A 145 -31.85 -8.96 -20.06
C VAL A 145 -31.13 -8.43 -21.30
N PHE A 146 -30.23 -7.46 -21.09
CA PHE A 146 -29.37 -6.89 -22.11
C PHE A 146 -28.00 -7.59 -22.04
N PRO A 147 -27.65 -8.42 -23.03
CA PRO A 147 -26.37 -9.09 -23.08
C PRO A 147 -25.24 -8.11 -23.40
N LYS A 148 -24.05 -8.42 -22.91
CA LYS A 148 -22.83 -7.63 -23.20
C LYS A 148 -22.30 -7.90 -24.61
N ASP A 149 -22.50 -9.11 -25.11
CA ASP A 149 -22.11 -9.54 -26.46
C ASP A 149 -23.35 -9.82 -27.32
N LYS A 150 -23.38 -9.31 -28.57
CA LYS A 150 -24.56 -9.36 -29.46
C LYS A 150 -24.96 -10.78 -29.86
N LYS A 151 -24.11 -11.77 -29.63
CA LYS A 151 -24.31 -13.17 -30.03
C LYS A 151 -25.38 -13.92 -29.21
N ALA A 152 -25.73 -13.43 -28.02
CA ALA A 152 -26.67 -14.11 -27.09
C ALA A 152 -28.12 -13.55 -27.09
N SER A 153 -28.50 -12.70 -28.05
CA SER A 153 -29.83 -12.08 -28.06
C SER A 153 -30.92 -13.00 -28.62
N SER A 154 -32.14 -12.95 -28.05
CA SER A 154 -33.33 -13.66 -28.56
C SER A 154 -34.41 -12.73 -29.12
N GLY A 155 -34.17 -11.42 -29.09
CA GLY A 155 -35.04 -10.40 -29.67
C GLY A 155 -34.48 -8.99 -29.55
N LYS A 156 -35.30 -8.00 -29.86
CA LYS A 156 -34.98 -6.57 -29.77
C LYS A 156 -35.97 -5.83 -28.87
N VAL A 157 -35.47 -4.90 -28.05
CA VAL A 157 -36.28 -4.05 -27.18
C VAL A 157 -36.21 -2.62 -27.68
N MET A 158 -37.37 -1.94 -27.73
CA MET A 158 -37.45 -0.51 -28.01
C MET A 158 -38.39 0.17 -27.03
N LYS A 159 -38.07 1.40 -26.64
CA LYS A 159 -38.96 2.25 -25.83
C LYS A 159 -39.83 3.11 -26.78
N LYS A 160 -41.15 3.05 -26.61
CA LYS A 160 -42.12 3.85 -27.39
C LYS A 160 -43.30 4.23 -26.51
N ASN A 161 -43.66 5.52 -26.48
CA ASN A 161 -44.78 6.06 -25.68
C ASN A 161 -44.72 5.65 -24.19
N GLY A 162 -43.52 5.65 -23.59
CA GLY A 162 -43.34 5.26 -22.19
C GLY A 162 -43.57 3.77 -21.88
N ARG A 163 -43.62 2.90 -22.90
CA ARG A 163 -43.67 1.43 -22.74
C ARG A 163 -42.50 0.76 -23.45
N LEU A 164 -42.12 -0.42 -22.96
CA LEU A 164 -41.10 -1.26 -23.57
C LEU A 164 -41.79 -2.23 -24.54
N HIS A 165 -41.39 -2.19 -25.80
CA HIS A 165 -41.82 -3.10 -26.84
C HIS A 165 -40.69 -4.11 -27.09
N TYR A 166 -40.93 -5.38 -26.78
CA TYR A 166 -39.99 -6.47 -27.07
C TYR A 166 -40.47 -7.23 -28.31
N ARG A 167 -39.61 -7.35 -29.32
CA ARG A 167 -39.84 -8.15 -30.53
C ARG A 167 -38.94 -9.38 -30.51
N SER A 168 -39.53 -10.56 -30.36
CA SER A 168 -38.83 -11.84 -30.45
C SER A 168 -38.30 -12.07 -31.89
N LYS A 169 -37.23 -12.86 -32.04
CA LYS A 169 -36.76 -13.34 -33.37
C LYS A 169 -37.84 -14.08 -34.15
N GLU A 170 -38.82 -14.66 -33.47
CA GLU A 170 -39.98 -15.36 -34.05
C GLU A 170 -41.13 -14.41 -34.46
N GLY A 171 -40.98 -13.09 -34.31
CA GLY A 171 -41.94 -12.08 -34.75
C GLY A 171 -43.02 -11.70 -33.73
N ALA A 172 -43.14 -12.43 -32.61
CA ALA A 172 -44.03 -12.06 -31.50
C ALA A 172 -43.61 -10.73 -30.85
N THR A 173 -44.57 -9.83 -30.65
CA THR A 173 -44.35 -8.52 -29.99
C THR A 173 -45.05 -8.49 -28.64
N PHE A 174 -44.31 -8.17 -27.59
CA PHE A 174 -44.80 -8.08 -26.23
C PHE A 174 -44.69 -6.64 -25.72
N LEU A 175 -45.69 -6.19 -24.96
CA LEU A 175 -45.73 -4.86 -24.35
C LEU A 175 -45.48 -4.99 -22.84
N ALA A 176 -44.49 -4.25 -22.34
CA ALA A 176 -44.14 -4.22 -20.93
C ALA A 176 -44.14 -2.77 -20.38
N PRO A 177 -44.58 -2.56 -19.12
CA PRO A 177 -44.35 -1.29 -18.44
C PRO A 177 -42.85 -1.08 -18.15
N LEU A 178 -42.45 0.18 -17.96
CA LEU A 178 -41.08 0.56 -17.56
C LEU A 178 -40.64 -0.01 -16.21
N SER A 179 -41.58 -0.50 -15.39
CA SER A 179 -41.34 -1.14 -14.10
C SER A 179 -40.89 -2.61 -14.20
N VAL A 180 -40.89 -3.21 -15.39
CA VAL A 180 -40.39 -4.58 -15.57
C VAL A 180 -38.89 -4.59 -15.21
N PRO A 181 -38.43 -5.56 -14.40
CA PRO A 181 -37.02 -5.67 -14.06
C PRO A 181 -36.13 -5.79 -15.30
N LEU A 182 -35.24 -4.81 -15.46
CA LEU A 182 -34.22 -4.78 -16.50
C LEU A 182 -32.90 -5.24 -15.92
N PHE A 183 -32.27 -6.17 -16.63
CA PHE A 183 -31.02 -6.80 -16.23
C PHE A 183 -29.95 -6.48 -17.26
N ILE A 184 -28.75 -6.16 -16.80
CA ILE A 184 -27.57 -6.04 -17.65
C ILE A 184 -26.65 -7.20 -17.30
N GLU A 185 -26.10 -7.84 -18.32
CA GLU A 185 -25.08 -8.87 -18.12
C GLU A 185 -23.74 -8.20 -17.74
N GLY A 186 -23.38 -8.28 -16.46
CA GLY A 186 -22.19 -7.64 -15.90
C GLY A 186 -22.46 -6.27 -15.26
N GLN A 187 -21.40 -5.49 -15.07
CA GLN A 187 -21.46 -4.14 -14.50
C GLN A 187 -21.40 -3.11 -15.64
N LEU A 188 -22.28 -2.11 -15.60
CA LEU A 188 -22.29 -1.00 -16.56
C LEU A 188 -21.57 0.21 -15.92
N PRO A 189 -20.40 0.62 -16.43
CA PRO A 189 -19.75 1.85 -15.98
C PRO A 189 -20.52 3.08 -16.47
N MET A 190 -20.59 4.10 -15.63
CA MET A 190 -21.41 5.28 -15.82
C MET A 190 -20.64 6.51 -15.35
N ASP A 191 -20.46 7.48 -16.23
CA ASP A 191 -19.97 8.80 -15.85
C ASP A 191 -21.11 9.56 -15.18
N VAL A 192 -20.85 10.07 -13.98
CA VAL A 192 -21.89 10.70 -13.16
C VAL A 192 -21.50 12.11 -12.75
N SER A 193 -22.52 12.96 -12.62
CA SER A 193 -22.43 14.25 -11.95
C SER A 193 -23.59 14.37 -10.98
N LEU A 194 -23.28 14.65 -9.71
CA LEU A 194 -24.29 14.92 -8.71
C LEU A 194 -25.06 16.20 -9.10
N MET A 195 -26.38 16.12 -9.12
CA MET A 195 -27.22 17.31 -9.29
C MET A 195 -27.32 18.05 -7.96
N GLN A 196 -27.31 19.39 -8.00
CA GLN A 196 -27.23 20.23 -6.80
C GLN A 196 -28.22 19.79 -5.70
N PRO A 197 -27.73 19.17 -4.62
CA PRO A 197 -28.60 18.54 -3.62
C PRO A 197 -29.20 19.61 -2.71
N HIS A 198 -30.52 19.57 -2.52
CA HIS A 198 -31.20 20.33 -1.48
C HIS A 198 -31.18 19.51 -0.19
N PHE A 199 -30.07 19.57 0.56
CA PHE A 199 -29.83 18.70 1.72
C PHE A 199 -30.98 18.64 2.74
N GLU A 200 -31.73 19.72 2.92
CA GLU A 200 -32.88 19.80 3.84
C GLU A 200 -34.05 18.89 3.45
N MET A 201 -34.18 18.53 2.17
CA MET A 201 -35.27 17.70 1.65
C MET A 201 -34.90 16.21 1.55
N ILE A 202 -33.64 15.85 1.71
CA ILE A 202 -33.16 14.47 1.53
C ILE A 202 -33.43 13.69 2.82
N ARG A 203 -34.18 12.57 2.71
CA ARG A 203 -34.51 11.69 3.84
C ARG A 203 -33.97 10.26 3.67
N SER A 204 -33.50 9.94 2.48
CA SER A 204 -32.99 8.64 2.10
C SER A 204 -31.97 8.80 0.99
N LEU A 205 -31.05 7.84 0.85
CA LEU A 205 -30.10 7.81 -0.27
C LEU A 205 -30.82 7.89 -1.63
N ARG A 206 -32.01 7.29 -1.74
CA ARG A 206 -32.83 7.29 -2.98
C ARG A 206 -33.29 8.68 -3.44
N ASP A 207 -33.22 9.69 -2.58
CA ASP A 207 -33.59 11.06 -2.92
C ASP A 207 -32.45 11.79 -3.66
N LEU A 208 -31.22 11.26 -3.60
CA LEU A 208 -30.08 11.77 -4.36
C LEU A 208 -30.29 11.54 -5.85
N ARG A 209 -30.04 12.57 -6.67
CA ARG A 209 -30.17 12.51 -8.13
C ARG A 209 -28.82 12.76 -8.79
N PHE A 210 -28.49 11.89 -9.73
CA PHE A 210 -27.27 11.94 -10.51
C PHE A 210 -27.62 12.06 -11.99
N ALA A 211 -27.02 13.02 -12.67
CA ALA A 211 -27.02 13.08 -14.12
C ALA A 211 -25.96 12.10 -14.62
N VAL A 212 -26.34 11.21 -15.55
CA VAL A 212 -25.50 10.10 -15.98
C VAL A 212 -25.32 10.09 -17.48
N LYS A 213 -24.10 9.78 -17.90
CA LYS A 213 -23.74 9.45 -19.28
C LYS A 213 -23.09 8.08 -19.31
N THR A 214 -23.58 7.20 -20.18
CA THR A 214 -23.03 5.86 -20.35
C THR A 214 -23.25 5.37 -21.77
N SER A 215 -22.76 4.19 -22.11
CA SER A 215 -22.99 3.56 -23.41
C SER A 215 -23.33 2.09 -23.21
N LEU A 216 -24.45 1.66 -23.79
CA LEU A 216 -24.88 0.26 -23.79
C LEU A 216 -24.88 -0.24 -25.24
N GLN A 217 -24.14 -1.33 -25.51
CA GLN A 217 -24.00 -1.92 -26.85
C GLN A 217 -23.51 -0.93 -27.93
N GLY A 218 -22.74 0.10 -27.53
CA GLY A 218 -22.23 1.15 -28.40
C GLY A 218 -23.19 2.33 -28.62
N ILE A 219 -24.37 2.31 -27.99
CA ILE A 219 -25.36 3.38 -28.07
C ILE A 219 -25.24 4.25 -26.80
N PRO A 220 -25.04 5.58 -26.94
CA PRO A 220 -24.96 6.48 -25.80
C PRO A 220 -26.32 6.61 -25.11
N LEU A 221 -26.32 6.49 -23.78
CA LEU A 221 -27.46 6.69 -22.90
C LEU A 221 -27.18 7.92 -22.02
N GLN A 222 -28.21 8.75 -21.85
CA GLN A 222 -28.17 9.90 -20.95
C GLN A 222 -29.48 10.01 -20.18
N GLY A 223 -29.40 10.39 -18.91
CA GLY A 223 -30.59 10.62 -18.10
C GLY A 223 -30.25 10.78 -16.62
N GLU A 224 -31.29 10.68 -15.79
CA GLU A 224 -31.20 10.86 -14.34
C GLU A 224 -31.45 9.56 -13.61
N ILE A 225 -30.62 9.26 -12.61
CA ILE A 225 -30.78 8.11 -11.73
C ILE A 225 -30.72 8.52 -10.26
N SER A 226 -31.30 7.68 -9.41
CA SER A 226 -31.16 7.73 -7.95
C SER A 226 -30.16 6.70 -7.42
N TRP A 227 -29.73 6.89 -6.17
CA TRP A 227 -28.89 5.93 -5.44
C TRP A 227 -29.67 4.65 -5.09
N ASP A 228 -29.83 3.75 -6.07
CA ASP A 228 -30.45 2.44 -5.92
C ASP A 228 -29.85 1.45 -6.94
N GLY A 229 -29.20 0.39 -6.44
CA GLY A 229 -28.53 -0.61 -7.27
C GLY A 229 -27.22 -0.13 -7.94
N ILE A 230 -26.60 0.92 -7.40
CA ILE A 230 -25.35 1.51 -7.90
C ILE A 230 -24.28 1.56 -6.81
N ALA A 231 -23.02 1.63 -7.23
CA ALA A 231 -21.86 1.84 -6.38
C ALA A 231 -20.87 2.79 -7.06
N ILE A 232 -20.14 3.52 -6.24
CA ILE A 232 -19.01 4.34 -6.67
C ILE A 232 -17.90 3.43 -7.19
N THR A 233 -17.32 3.80 -8.33
CA THR A 233 -16.09 3.21 -8.87
C THR A 233 -14.92 4.15 -8.64
N THR A 234 -15.11 5.42 -9.02
CA THR A 234 -14.07 6.45 -8.99
C THR A 234 -14.65 7.74 -8.42
N ALA A 235 -13.94 8.32 -7.46
CA ALA A 235 -14.30 9.59 -6.85
C ALA A 235 -13.06 10.34 -6.36
N GLU A 236 -13.13 11.66 -6.37
CA GLU A 236 -12.10 12.56 -5.85
C GLU A 236 -12.51 13.04 -4.45
N THR A 237 -11.58 13.00 -3.50
CA THR A 237 -11.80 13.40 -2.11
C THR A 237 -10.95 14.60 -1.74
N SER A 238 -11.57 15.62 -1.18
CA SER A 238 -10.87 16.78 -0.61
C SER A 238 -10.29 16.41 0.75
N ARG A 239 -8.96 16.59 0.89
CA ARG A 239 -8.21 16.27 2.13
C ARG A 239 -7.39 17.44 2.66
N HIS A 240 -7.12 18.45 1.84
CA HIS A 240 -6.29 19.59 2.22
C HIS A 240 -7.15 20.85 2.21
N PHE A 241 -7.11 21.60 3.30
CA PHE A 241 -7.88 22.81 3.51
C PHE A 241 -6.97 23.93 4.03
N GLU A 242 -7.24 25.16 3.62
CA GLU A 242 -6.51 26.34 4.11
C GLU A 242 -6.96 26.75 5.51
N SER A 243 -8.23 26.52 5.83
CA SER A 243 -8.85 26.78 7.13
C SER A 243 -9.75 25.62 7.53
N HIS A 244 -10.13 25.55 8.82
CA HIS A 244 -11.02 24.49 9.30
C HIS A 244 -12.36 24.53 8.56
N PRO A 245 -12.75 23.44 7.87
CA PRO A 245 -14.03 23.40 7.19
C PRO A 245 -15.19 23.42 8.19
N GLU A 246 -16.28 24.13 7.87
CA GLU A 246 -17.48 24.18 8.72
C GLU A 246 -18.07 22.78 8.95
N THR A 247 -18.08 21.95 7.91
CA THR A 247 -18.46 20.54 7.98
C THR A 247 -17.23 19.68 7.66
N PRO A 248 -16.53 19.11 8.66
CA PRO A 248 -15.35 18.30 8.39
C PRO A 248 -15.70 16.99 7.66
N PRO A 249 -14.81 16.48 6.79
CA PRO A 249 -15.01 15.19 6.17
C PRO A 249 -14.91 14.06 7.21
N PRO A 250 -15.51 12.88 6.96
CA PRO A 250 -15.46 11.73 7.88
C PRO A 250 -14.16 10.91 7.83
N TRP A 251 -13.14 11.39 7.11
CA TRP A 251 -11.80 10.81 7.00
C TRP A 251 -10.74 11.80 7.50
N PRO A 252 -9.50 11.35 7.79
CA PRO A 252 -8.40 12.24 8.17
C PRO A 252 -8.15 13.35 7.14
N TYR A 253 -7.98 14.58 7.61
CA TYR A 253 -7.79 15.76 6.78
C TYR A 253 -6.69 16.68 7.32
N LEU A 254 -6.21 17.57 6.46
CA LEU A 254 -5.10 18.49 6.70
C LEU A 254 -5.61 19.92 6.65
N VAL A 255 -5.23 20.71 7.66
CA VAL A 255 -5.41 22.17 7.67
C VAL A 255 -4.02 22.80 7.72
N GLY A 256 -3.61 23.42 6.61
CA GLY A 256 -2.20 23.78 6.41
C GLY A 256 -1.30 22.53 6.43
N ASN A 257 -0.39 22.44 7.40
CA ASN A 257 0.52 21.30 7.60
C ASN A 257 0.15 20.43 8.81
N GLU A 258 -1.02 20.65 9.42
CA GLU A 258 -1.46 19.91 10.60
C GLU A 258 -2.59 18.94 10.25
N MET A 259 -2.43 17.68 10.64
CA MET A 259 -3.42 16.63 10.45
C MET A 259 -4.43 16.59 11.60
N PHE A 260 -5.70 16.44 11.24
CA PHE A 260 -6.81 16.29 12.17
C PHE A 260 -7.61 15.03 11.88
N LEU A 261 -8.07 14.39 12.96
CA LEU A 261 -9.08 13.34 12.89
C LEU A 261 -10.49 13.95 12.86
N PRO A 262 -11.44 13.30 12.17
CA PRO A 262 -12.84 13.69 12.21
C PRO A 262 -13.41 13.52 13.63
N LYS A 263 -14.26 14.46 14.05
CA LYS A 263 -15.05 14.33 15.26
C LYS A 263 -16.28 13.47 14.96
N LEU A 264 -16.19 12.18 15.31
CA LEU A 264 -17.26 11.21 15.15
C LEU A 264 -17.98 10.97 16.49
N ALA A 265 -19.08 10.21 16.49
CA ALA A 265 -19.83 9.87 17.71
C ALA A 265 -18.98 9.07 18.71
N THR A 266 -18.06 8.24 18.21
CA THR A 266 -17.03 7.57 19.00
C THR A 266 -15.67 8.11 18.58
N PRO A 267 -14.63 8.00 19.42
CA PRO A 267 -13.26 8.33 19.04
C PRO A 267 -12.84 7.70 17.71
N ALA A 268 -12.11 8.46 16.91
CA ALA A 268 -11.63 8.04 15.60
C ALA A 268 -10.28 7.34 15.70
N ALA A 269 -10.09 6.29 14.90
CA ALA A 269 -8.79 5.61 14.75
C ALA A 269 -8.41 5.40 13.30
N ILE A 270 -7.10 5.45 13.04
CA ILE A 270 -6.49 5.13 11.76
C ILE A 270 -5.78 3.78 11.91
N LEU A 271 -6.16 2.83 11.06
CA LEU A 271 -5.63 1.48 11.09
C LEU A 271 -4.52 1.28 10.04
N PRO A 272 -3.56 0.39 10.24
CA PRO A 272 -2.62 0.04 9.18
C PRO A 272 -3.34 -0.68 8.03
N LYS A 273 -2.87 -0.44 6.81
CA LYS A 273 -3.42 -0.94 5.54
C LYS A 273 -3.74 -2.43 5.47
N HIS A 274 -3.08 -3.29 6.25
CA HIS A 274 -3.40 -4.73 6.28
C HIS A 274 -4.83 -5.02 6.77
N PHE A 275 -5.39 -4.21 7.68
CA PHE A 275 -6.80 -4.34 8.07
C PHE A 275 -7.73 -4.13 6.88
N GLN A 276 -7.37 -3.18 6.01
CA GLN A 276 -8.09 -2.95 4.75
C GLN A 276 -8.03 -4.17 3.83
N ASN A 277 -6.89 -4.88 3.79
CA ASN A 277 -6.76 -6.15 3.05
C ASN A 277 -7.56 -7.30 3.70
N SER A 278 -7.85 -7.21 5.00
CA SER A 278 -8.76 -8.10 5.72
C SER A 278 -10.22 -7.66 5.64
N HIS A 279 -10.58 -6.84 4.64
CA HIS A 279 -11.95 -6.36 4.36
C HIS A 279 -12.54 -5.42 5.42
N VAL A 280 -11.72 -4.82 6.29
CA VAL A 280 -12.16 -3.71 7.15
C VAL A 280 -12.37 -2.46 6.30
N GLN A 281 -13.45 -1.74 6.53
CA GLN A 281 -13.85 -0.55 5.77
C GLN A 281 -13.97 0.68 6.69
N MET A 282 -13.81 1.87 6.13
CA MET A 282 -14.04 3.10 6.89
C MET A 282 -15.48 3.18 7.41
N GLY A 283 -15.64 3.61 8.65
CA GLY A 283 -16.91 3.64 9.37
C GLY A 283 -17.22 2.36 10.14
N ASP A 284 -16.40 1.31 10.03
CA ASP A 284 -16.52 0.14 10.90
C ASP A 284 -16.35 0.55 12.37
N ILE A 285 -17.21 0.02 13.22
CA ILE A 285 -17.26 0.33 14.66
C ILE A 285 -16.70 -0.86 15.42
N GLY A 286 -15.91 -0.58 16.46
CA GLY A 286 -15.35 -1.59 17.35
C GLY A 286 -15.09 -1.01 18.73
N TYR A 287 -14.30 -1.75 19.51
CA TYR A 287 -13.79 -1.27 20.78
C TYR A 287 -12.37 -1.78 21.04
N PHE A 288 -11.64 -1.02 21.85
CA PHE A 288 -10.43 -1.49 22.50
C PHE A 288 -10.79 -2.07 23.87
N SER A 289 -10.43 -3.32 24.07
CA SER A 289 -10.53 -4.02 25.34
C SER A 289 -9.20 -3.98 26.07
N TYR A 290 -9.22 -3.58 27.34
CA TYR A 290 -8.07 -3.54 28.23
C TYR A 290 -8.47 -3.93 29.65
N GLY A 291 -7.52 -4.43 30.43
CA GLY A 291 -7.75 -4.81 31.81
C GLY A 291 -7.51 -3.64 32.75
N ALA A 292 -8.53 -3.22 33.49
CA ALA A 292 -8.39 -2.25 34.57
C ALA A 292 -8.37 -2.97 35.93
N ALA A 293 -7.40 -2.65 36.76
CA ALA A 293 -7.28 -3.24 38.10
C ALA A 293 -8.14 -2.48 39.10
N SER A 294 -9.23 -3.08 39.58
CA SER A 294 -9.99 -2.58 40.73
C SER A 294 -9.41 -3.10 42.04
N SER A 295 -9.82 -2.54 43.18
CA SER A 295 -9.37 -2.94 44.52
C SER A 295 -9.61 -4.42 44.87
N SER A 296 -10.49 -5.11 44.13
CA SER A 296 -10.90 -6.49 44.41
C SER A 296 -10.78 -7.45 43.22
N SER A 297 -10.71 -6.95 41.98
CA SER A 297 -10.61 -7.80 40.78
C SER A 297 -10.09 -7.04 39.56
N MET A 298 -9.52 -7.76 38.60
CA MET A 298 -9.24 -7.23 37.27
C MET A 298 -10.53 -7.28 36.45
N GLN A 299 -10.98 -6.13 35.95
CA GLN A 299 -12.17 -6.03 35.10
C GLN A 299 -11.76 -5.65 33.68
N GLU A 300 -12.44 -6.24 32.70
CA GLU A 300 -12.29 -5.87 31.30
C GLU A 300 -13.09 -4.57 31.05
N MET A 301 -12.38 -3.52 30.67
CA MET A 301 -12.96 -2.24 30.26
C MET A 301 -12.90 -2.12 28.74
N ARG A 302 -13.87 -1.41 28.16
CA ARG A 302 -14.01 -1.24 26.72
C ARG A 302 -14.12 0.23 26.35
N LEU A 303 -13.40 0.62 25.31
CA LEU A 303 -13.44 1.96 24.73
C LEU A 303 -13.90 1.88 23.27
N PRO A 304 -15.06 2.45 22.91
CA PRO A 304 -15.56 2.40 21.54
C PRO A 304 -14.66 3.18 20.59
N VAL A 305 -14.56 2.71 19.36
CA VAL A 305 -13.77 3.32 18.30
C VAL A 305 -14.44 3.17 16.95
N THR A 306 -14.34 4.20 16.10
CA THR A 306 -14.72 4.12 14.68
C THR A 306 -13.48 4.25 13.81
N VAL A 307 -13.38 3.35 12.82
CA VAL A 307 -12.32 3.39 11.81
C VAL A 307 -12.56 4.56 10.86
N CYS A 308 -11.67 5.55 10.84
CA CYS A 308 -11.82 6.74 9.99
C CYS A 308 -10.89 6.74 8.77
N GLY A 309 -9.84 5.92 8.77
CA GLY A 309 -8.88 5.88 7.68
C GLY A 309 -7.84 4.78 7.84
N PHE A 310 -7.01 4.67 6.81
CA PHE A 310 -5.91 3.72 6.79
C PHE A 310 -4.58 4.41 6.51
N TYR A 311 -3.49 3.86 7.01
CA TYR A 311 -2.14 4.32 6.70
C TYR A 311 -1.26 3.17 6.21
N ASP A 312 -0.30 3.49 5.35
CA ASP A 312 0.72 2.55 4.93
C ASP A 312 1.88 2.58 5.96
N PRO A 313 2.08 1.50 6.74
CA PRO A 313 3.18 1.44 7.70
C PRO A 313 4.56 1.27 7.05
N GLY A 314 4.63 1.09 5.72
CA GLY A 314 5.85 0.70 5.02
C GLY A 314 6.20 -0.76 5.35
N VAL A 315 7.13 -0.98 6.28
CA VAL A 315 7.51 -2.34 6.66
C VAL A 315 6.50 -2.92 7.66
N MET A 316 5.70 -3.87 7.18
CA MET A 316 4.58 -4.45 7.95
C MET A 316 5.00 -5.07 9.28
N ALA A 317 6.20 -5.65 9.38
CA ALA A 317 6.69 -6.23 10.64
C ALA A 317 6.72 -5.22 11.81
N ILE A 318 6.86 -3.92 11.52
CA ILE A 318 6.97 -2.87 12.53
C ILE A 318 5.59 -2.24 12.79
N GLY A 319 4.87 -1.87 11.74
CA GLY A 319 3.66 -1.04 11.86
C GLY A 319 2.32 -1.77 11.79
N ALA A 320 2.27 -3.07 11.47
CA ALA A 320 0.99 -3.78 11.32
C ALA A 320 0.19 -3.92 12.62
N LYS A 321 0.74 -3.58 13.79
CA LYS A 321 0.00 -3.67 15.06
C LYS A 321 -0.27 -2.31 15.70
N VAL A 322 0.16 -1.22 15.09
CA VAL A 322 0.02 0.12 15.68
C VAL A 322 -1.25 0.78 15.14
N VAL A 323 -2.14 1.22 16.02
CA VAL A 323 -3.33 1.98 15.67
C VAL A 323 -3.10 3.42 16.09
N LEU A 324 -3.29 4.35 15.16
CA LEU A 324 -3.08 5.77 15.42
C LEU A 324 -4.40 6.42 15.83
N THR A 325 -4.37 7.18 16.90
CA THR A 325 -5.55 7.89 17.42
C THR A 325 -5.17 9.20 18.12
N ASN A 326 -6.16 9.95 18.57
CA ASN A 326 -5.94 11.14 19.39
C ASN A 326 -5.34 10.77 20.76
N HIS A 327 -4.68 11.75 21.37
CA HIS A 327 -4.06 11.61 22.70
C HIS A 327 -5.00 11.04 23.77
N ASP A 328 -6.29 11.39 23.72
CA ASP A 328 -7.26 11.04 24.77
C ASP A 328 -7.44 9.53 24.98
N LEU A 329 -7.33 8.71 23.92
CA LEU A 329 -7.62 7.27 23.96
C LEU A 329 -6.50 6.46 24.64
N PRO A 330 -5.23 6.53 24.18
CA PRO A 330 -4.11 5.86 24.86
C PRO A 330 -3.97 6.35 26.30
N HIS A 331 -4.18 7.65 26.54
CA HIS A 331 -4.16 8.24 27.86
C HIS A 331 -5.17 7.59 28.80
N ALA A 332 -6.43 7.47 28.36
CA ALA A 332 -7.49 6.87 29.16
C ALA A 332 -7.20 5.40 29.51
N ILE A 333 -6.58 4.64 28.60
CA ILE A 333 -6.17 3.26 28.87
C ILE A 333 -5.05 3.27 29.92
N ASN A 334 -4.00 4.06 29.71
CA ASN A 334 -2.84 4.12 30.60
C ASN A 334 -3.23 4.48 32.03
N VAL A 335 -4.03 5.53 32.23
CA VAL A 335 -4.57 5.93 33.54
C VAL A 335 -5.35 4.81 34.23
N ALA A 336 -6.03 3.94 33.47
CA ALA A 336 -6.82 2.86 34.02
C ALA A 336 -6.01 1.58 34.32
N THR A 337 -4.93 1.32 33.57
CA THR A 337 -4.00 0.20 33.84
C THR A 337 -2.98 0.53 34.92
N GLU A 338 -2.48 1.76 34.98
CA GLU A 338 -1.45 2.19 35.93
C GLU A 338 -2.10 2.93 37.09
N GLN A 339 -2.21 2.28 38.26
CA GLN A 339 -2.97 2.79 39.42
C GLN A 339 -2.48 4.13 40.01
N MET A 340 -1.36 4.70 39.55
CA MET A 340 -0.81 5.96 40.06
C MET A 340 0.06 6.65 39.02
N VAL A 341 -0.54 7.53 38.20
CA VAL A 341 0.19 8.56 37.45
C VAL A 341 -0.67 9.83 37.40
N ASP A 342 -0.03 11.00 37.53
CA ASP A 342 -0.65 12.31 37.33
C ASP A 342 -1.44 12.34 36.00
N PRO A 343 -2.69 12.81 35.96
CA PRO A 343 -3.52 12.89 34.75
C PRO A 343 -2.89 13.66 33.57
N ASN A 344 -1.78 14.39 33.79
CA ASN A 344 -1.08 15.12 32.73
C ASN A 344 0.26 14.48 32.30
N MET A 345 0.61 13.29 32.82
CA MET A 345 1.91 12.68 32.52
C MET A 345 1.85 11.82 31.26
N VAL A 346 2.71 12.15 30.30
CA VAL A 346 2.88 11.47 29.01
C VAL A 346 3.93 10.36 29.14
N ASN A 347 3.77 9.23 28.45
CA ASN A 347 4.72 8.11 28.48
C ASN A 347 6.12 8.47 27.97
N GLY A 348 6.24 9.45 27.06
CA GLY A 348 7.53 9.91 26.56
C GLY A 348 7.44 11.07 25.58
N ILE A 349 8.61 11.52 25.11
CA ILE A 349 8.74 12.59 24.13
C ILE A 349 9.44 12.01 22.90
N GLN A 350 8.77 12.05 21.74
CA GLN A 350 9.34 11.67 20.47
C GLN A 350 10.06 12.86 19.83
N VAL A 351 11.31 12.66 19.42
CA VAL A 351 12.13 13.70 18.81
C VAL A 351 12.41 13.34 17.34
N TYR A 352 11.87 14.14 16.43
CA TYR A 352 12.08 13.98 14.99
C TYR A 352 13.40 14.62 14.55
N LEU A 353 14.19 13.82 13.84
CA LEU A 353 15.48 14.18 13.26
C LEU A 353 15.33 14.32 11.75
N LYS A 354 15.99 15.32 11.15
CA LYS A 354 16.07 15.46 9.69
C LYS A 354 17.03 14.43 9.08
N ASP A 355 18.09 14.07 9.80
CA ASP A 355 19.06 13.06 9.38
C ASP A 355 19.14 11.95 10.43
N LEU A 356 18.78 10.73 10.02
CA LEU A 356 18.81 9.54 10.86
C LEU A 356 20.23 9.17 11.31
N ASN A 357 21.28 9.55 10.56
CA ASN A 357 22.67 9.25 10.92
C ASN A 357 23.11 10.02 12.17
N SER A 358 22.52 11.19 12.41
CA SER A 358 22.78 12.02 13.59
C SER A 358 22.12 11.51 14.87
N ALA A 359 21.37 10.40 14.81
CA ALA A 359 20.62 9.89 15.95
C ALA A 359 21.50 9.51 17.14
N LYS A 360 22.68 8.92 16.88
CA LYS A 360 23.61 8.51 17.95
C LYS A 360 24.22 9.72 18.67
N GLU A 361 24.61 10.74 17.90
CA GLU A 361 25.15 11.99 18.43
C GLU A 361 24.09 12.76 19.20
N THR A 362 22.87 12.82 18.66
CA THR A 362 21.74 13.51 19.31
C THR A 362 21.32 12.81 20.60
N LYS A 363 21.29 11.46 20.62
CA LYS A 363 21.06 10.69 21.85
C LYS A 363 22.08 11.07 22.93
N ALA A 364 23.37 11.04 22.61
CA ALA A 364 24.43 11.38 23.55
C ALA A 364 24.31 12.82 24.07
N ALA A 365 23.93 13.77 23.20
CA ALA A 365 23.69 15.16 23.59
C ALA A 365 22.49 15.31 24.55
N ILE A 366 21.39 14.58 24.30
CA ILE A 366 20.21 14.59 25.18
C ILE A 366 20.53 13.94 26.53
N GLU A 367 21.23 12.79 26.54
CA GLU A 367 21.64 12.13 27.77
C GLU A 367 22.57 13.00 28.62
N ALA A 368 23.53 13.70 28.00
CA ALA A 368 24.41 14.65 28.68
C ALA A 368 23.62 15.84 29.26
N ALA A 369 22.63 16.37 28.53
CA ALA A 369 21.78 17.44 29.01
C ALA A 369 20.88 17.02 30.18
N LEU A 370 20.36 15.78 30.16
CA LEU A 370 19.58 15.21 31.25
C LEU A 370 20.45 14.97 32.49
N ALA A 371 21.68 14.47 32.30
CA ALA A 371 22.64 14.27 33.37
C ALA A 371 23.03 15.59 34.05
N ALA A 372 23.28 16.64 33.26
CA ALA A 372 23.58 17.98 33.78
C ALA A 372 22.45 18.55 34.65
N LYS A 373 21.20 18.13 34.42
CA LYS A 373 20.02 18.53 35.22
C LYS A 373 19.65 17.52 36.32
N GLY A 374 20.38 16.43 36.49
CA GLY A 374 20.06 15.37 37.45
C GLY A 374 18.81 14.55 37.10
N LEU A 375 18.35 14.59 35.84
CA LEU A 375 17.12 13.94 35.38
C LEU A 375 17.34 12.54 34.77
N SER A 376 18.59 12.08 34.69
CA SER A 376 18.94 10.76 34.12
C SER A 376 18.20 9.55 34.73
N PRO A 377 17.88 9.49 36.04
CA PRO A 377 17.16 8.34 36.58
C PRO A 377 15.69 8.24 36.12
N PHE A 378 15.09 9.35 35.70
CA PHE A 378 13.67 9.43 35.35
C PHE A 378 13.41 9.22 33.86
N TRP A 379 14.43 9.43 33.02
CA TRP A 379 14.28 9.42 31.56
C TRP A 379 15.22 8.39 30.93
N LYS A 380 14.64 7.47 30.15
CA LYS A 380 15.38 6.56 29.29
C LYS A 380 15.38 7.10 27.87
N VAL A 381 16.53 7.49 27.35
CA VAL A 381 16.67 7.96 25.97
C VAL A 381 16.97 6.76 25.07
N THR A 382 16.06 6.45 24.15
CA THR A 382 16.22 5.38 23.15
C THR A 382 16.24 5.96 21.74
N THR A 383 16.84 5.21 20.80
CA THR A 383 16.81 5.55 19.37
C THR A 383 16.00 4.51 18.61
N PHE A 384 15.68 4.79 17.35
CA PHE A 384 14.99 3.85 16.48
C PHE A 384 15.72 2.50 16.32
N HIS A 385 17.04 2.45 16.54
CA HIS A 385 17.82 1.20 16.56
C HIS A 385 17.55 0.32 17.78
N GLU A 386 17.14 0.92 18.89
CA GLU A 386 16.95 0.27 20.18
C GLU A 386 15.47 0.04 20.49
N TYR A 387 14.58 0.54 19.64
CA TYR A 387 13.14 0.41 19.82
C TYR A 387 12.71 -1.03 19.52
N ASP A 388 12.03 -1.68 20.47
CA ASP A 388 11.79 -3.13 20.45
C ASP A 388 11.11 -3.62 19.15
N PHE A 389 10.20 -2.83 18.57
CA PHE A 389 9.54 -3.18 17.31
C PHE A 389 10.46 -3.17 16.08
N ALA A 390 11.43 -2.25 16.04
CA ALA A 390 12.31 -2.07 14.89
C ALA A 390 13.63 -2.83 15.04
N LYS A 391 14.04 -3.12 16.28
CA LYS A 391 15.32 -3.72 16.61
C LYS A 391 15.56 -5.04 15.89
N ASP A 392 14.63 -5.99 15.98
CA ASP A 392 14.82 -7.33 15.40
C ASP A 392 14.96 -7.28 13.87
N LEU A 393 14.15 -6.44 13.21
CA LEU A 393 14.22 -6.23 11.77
C LEU A 393 15.53 -5.52 11.37
N LEU A 394 15.93 -4.48 12.08
CA LEU A 394 17.17 -3.75 11.78
C LEU A 394 18.40 -4.63 12.00
N LEU A 395 18.39 -5.48 13.03
CA LEU A 395 19.43 -6.47 13.25
C LEU A 395 19.46 -7.52 12.13
N GLN A 396 18.30 -7.94 11.63
CA GLN A 396 18.20 -8.83 10.48
C GLN A 396 18.81 -8.19 9.23
N PHE A 397 18.42 -6.95 8.87
CA PHE A 397 18.98 -6.25 7.72
C PHE A 397 20.48 -5.99 7.84
N GLN A 398 20.98 -5.68 9.05
CA GLN A 398 22.42 -5.56 9.28
C GLN A 398 23.13 -6.89 9.06
N SER A 399 22.58 -7.98 9.57
CA SER A 399 23.13 -9.33 9.40
C SER A 399 23.15 -9.75 7.92
N ASP A 400 22.06 -9.50 7.20
CA ASP A 400 21.95 -9.78 5.76
C ASP A 400 22.99 -8.97 4.96
N LYS A 401 23.19 -7.71 5.30
CA LYS A 401 24.25 -6.87 4.70
C LYS A 401 25.63 -7.47 4.90
N TYR A 402 25.95 -7.96 6.11
CA TYR A 402 27.24 -8.62 6.37
C TYR A 402 27.39 -9.92 5.57
N LEU A 403 26.33 -10.73 5.51
CA LEU A 403 26.31 -11.99 4.77
C LEU A 403 26.54 -11.77 3.27
N PHE A 404 25.80 -10.84 2.64
CA PHE A 404 25.99 -10.54 1.22
C PHE A 404 27.35 -9.90 0.94
N THR A 405 27.88 -9.09 1.85
CA THR A 405 29.24 -8.55 1.75
C THR A 405 30.28 -9.66 1.77
N LEU A 406 30.13 -10.65 2.67
CA LEU A 406 31.01 -11.82 2.75
C LEU A 406 30.98 -12.64 1.45
N ILE A 407 29.79 -12.94 0.94
CA ILE A 407 29.62 -13.65 -0.35
C ILE A 407 30.31 -12.86 -1.47
N GLY A 408 30.11 -11.54 -1.53
CA GLY A 408 30.76 -10.67 -2.50
C GLY A 408 32.28 -10.74 -2.46
N ILE A 409 32.89 -10.75 -1.28
CA ILE A 409 34.34 -10.89 -1.10
C ILE A 409 34.83 -12.27 -1.60
N ILE A 410 34.10 -13.35 -1.33
CA ILE A 410 34.47 -14.69 -1.79
C ILE A 410 34.44 -14.76 -3.32
N VAL A 411 33.39 -14.26 -3.95
CA VAL A 411 33.27 -14.21 -5.42
C VAL A 411 34.40 -13.37 -6.03
N LEU A 412 34.74 -12.25 -5.40
CA LEU A 412 35.86 -11.40 -5.81
C LEU A 412 37.20 -12.15 -5.76
N ILE A 413 37.47 -12.91 -4.70
CA ILE A 413 38.68 -13.74 -4.58
C ILE A 413 38.73 -14.79 -5.70
N VAL A 414 37.62 -15.49 -5.95
CA VAL A 414 37.54 -16.49 -7.03
C VAL A 414 37.81 -15.86 -8.39
N ALA A 415 37.22 -14.68 -8.67
CA ALA A 415 37.44 -13.94 -9.90
C ALA A 415 38.92 -13.54 -10.07
N CYS A 416 39.56 -13.05 -9.02
CA CYS A 416 40.97 -12.67 -9.04
C CYS A 416 41.88 -13.87 -9.28
N SER A 417 41.58 -15.03 -8.66
CA SER A 417 42.31 -16.27 -8.92
C SER A 417 42.23 -16.68 -10.39
N ASN A 418 41.09 -16.46 -11.05
CA ASN A 418 40.94 -16.79 -12.47
C ASN A 418 41.85 -15.93 -13.36
N ILE A 419 41.98 -14.63 -13.06
CA ILE A 419 42.91 -13.74 -13.77
C ILE A 419 44.35 -14.21 -13.59
N ILE A 420 44.73 -14.60 -12.37
CA ILE A 420 46.08 -15.13 -12.08
C ILE A 420 46.34 -16.37 -12.94
N SER A 421 45.41 -17.33 -12.95
CA SER A 421 45.54 -18.57 -13.73
C SER A 421 45.72 -18.28 -15.23
N LEU A 422 44.90 -17.38 -15.79
CA LEU A 422 44.98 -17.01 -17.20
C LEU A 422 46.32 -16.35 -17.55
N LEU A 423 46.78 -15.40 -16.72
CA LEU A 423 48.06 -14.73 -16.94
C LEU A 423 49.26 -15.67 -16.78
N VAL A 424 49.20 -16.64 -15.86
CA VAL A 424 50.23 -17.68 -15.72
C VAL A 424 50.30 -18.54 -16.98
N ILE A 425 49.16 -18.95 -17.54
CA ILE A 425 49.11 -19.71 -18.80
C ILE A 425 49.69 -18.86 -19.94
N LEU A 426 49.27 -17.59 -20.06
CA LEU A 426 49.76 -16.68 -21.09
C LEU A 426 51.29 -16.48 -21.04
N VAL A 427 51.85 -16.28 -19.84
CA VAL A 427 53.30 -16.19 -19.65
C VAL A 427 53.98 -17.49 -20.08
N ASN A 428 53.36 -18.64 -19.80
CA ASN A 428 53.92 -19.93 -20.17
C ASN A 428 53.94 -20.16 -21.69
N ASP A 429 52.87 -19.81 -22.39
CA ASP A 429 52.77 -19.93 -23.85
C ASP A 429 53.76 -18.99 -24.56
N LYS A 430 53.98 -17.80 -23.98
CA LYS A 430 54.88 -16.78 -24.55
C LYS A 430 56.33 -16.87 -24.07
N LYS A 431 56.74 -17.94 -23.39
CA LYS A 431 58.12 -18.10 -22.86
C LYS A 431 59.22 -17.88 -23.91
N LYS A 432 59.05 -18.39 -25.13
CA LYS A 432 60.04 -18.26 -26.22
C LYS A 432 60.20 -16.81 -26.66
N GLU A 433 59.09 -16.11 -26.87
CA GLU A 433 59.07 -14.69 -27.22
C GLU A 433 59.71 -13.83 -26.11
N ILE A 434 59.40 -14.14 -24.84
CA ILE A 434 60.01 -13.47 -23.67
C ILE A 434 61.54 -13.72 -23.62
N ALA A 435 62.00 -14.93 -23.94
CA ALA A 435 63.42 -15.27 -23.96
C ALA A 435 64.18 -14.52 -25.06
N ILE A 436 63.60 -14.42 -26.27
CA ILE A 436 64.17 -13.63 -27.38
C ILE A 436 64.25 -12.16 -26.99
N LEU A 437 63.16 -11.60 -26.44
CA LEU A 437 63.10 -10.19 -26.01
C LEU A 437 64.12 -9.87 -24.90
N SER A 438 64.37 -10.85 -24.01
CA SER A 438 65.39 -10.75 -22.96
C SER A 438 66.80 -10.81 -23.54
N ALA A 439 67.04 -11.65 -24.55
CA ALA A 439 68.33 -11.74 -25.25
C ALA A 439 68.66 -10.47 -26.05
N MET A 440 67.64 -9.76 -26.54
CA MET A 440 67.76 -8.44 -27.18
C MET A 440 68.05 -7.29 -26.18
N GLY A 441 68.17 -7.57 -24.88
CA GLY A 441 68.57 -6.59 -23.86
C GLY A 441 67.41 -5.98 -23.05
N THR A 442 66.20 -6.53 -23.12
CA THR A 442 65.08 -6.01 -22.33
C THR A 442 65.23 -6.34 -20.85
N SER A 443 65.17 -5.31 -19.99
CA SER A 443 65.24 -5.51 -18.54
C SER A 443 64.06 -6.33 -17.99
N LYS A 444 64.32 -7.17 -16.99
CA LYS A 444 63.30 -7.94 -16.27
C LYS A 444 62.15 -7.09 -15.73
N LYS A 445 62.43 -5.85 -15.31
CA LYS A 445 61.43 -4.88 -14.85
C LYS A 445 60.44 -4.48 -15.95
N ARG A 446 60.91 -4.28 -17.18
CA ARG A 446 60.04 -3.97 -18.33
C ARG A 446 59.15 -5.15 -18.71
N ILE A 447 59.66 -6.37 -18.65
CA ILE A 447 58.88 -7.59 -18.89
C ILE A 447 57.78 -7.73 -17.82
N ALA A 448 58.11 -7.53 -16.54
CA ALA A 448 57.12 -7.54 -15.46
C ALA A 448 56.06 -6.44 -15.63
N LEU A 449 56.45 -5.23 -16.06
CA LEU A 449 55.53 -4.13 -16.32
C LEU A 449 54.51 -4.47 -17.40
N ILE A 450 54.94 -5.11 -18.50
CA ILE A 450 54.03 -5.51 -19.60
C ILE A 450 52.94 -6.45 -19.07
N PHE A 451 53.30 -7.50 -18.33
CA PHE A 451 52.32 -8.45 -17.79
C PHE A 451 51.44 -7.85 -16.68
N THR A 452 51.99 -6.93 -15.87
CA THR A 452 51.22 -6.20 -14.86
C THR A 452 50.18 -5.28 -15.53
N LEU A 453 50.57 -4.59 -16.62
CA LEU A 453 49.65 -3.76 -17.41
C LEU A 453 48.59 -4.60 -18.13
N CYS A 454 48.93 -5.79 -18.65
CA CYS A 454 47.93 -6.71 -19.18
C CYS A 454 46.87 -7.09 -18.13
N GLY A 455 47.27 -7.39 -16.90
CA GLY A 455 46.35 -7.63 -15.79
C GLY A 455 45.50 -6.41 -15.42
N GLY A 456 46.10 -5.21 -15.45
CA GLY A 456 45.39 -3.95 -15.25
C GLY A 456 44.33 -3.69 -16.33
N ILE A 457 44.68 -3.86 -17.61
CA ILE A 457 43.76 -3.70 -18.74
C ILE A 457 42.62 -4.71 -18.65
N MET A 458 42.92 -5.98 -18.35
CA MET A 458 41.89 -6.99 -18.13
C MET A 458 40.92 -6.59 -17.02
N GLY A 459 41.42 -6.13 -15.87
CA GLY A 459 40.56 -5.66 -14.79
C GLY A 459 39.75 -4.42 -15.13
N MET A 460 40.29 -3.51 -15.95
CA MET A 460 39.55 -2.35 -16.43
C MET A 460 38.37 -2.76 -17.31
N PHE A 461 38.58 -3.69 -18.25
CA PHE A 461 37.50 -4.26 -19.06
C PHE A 461 36.50 -5.05 -18.23
N SER A 462 36.94 -5.84 -17.26
CA SER A 462 36.05 -6.55 -16.33
C SER A 462 35.18 -5.59 -15.53
N THR A 463 35.77 -4.49 -15.03
CA THR A 463 35.04 -3.46 -14.28
C THR A 463 34.02 -2.75 -15.16
N LEU A 464 34.39 -2.40 -16.40
CA LEU A 464 33.50 -1.73 -17.34
C LEU A 464 32.30 -2.60 -17.71
N ILE A 465 32.56 -3.84 -18.12
CA ILE A 465 31.51 -4.80 -18.50
C ILE A 465 30.64 -5.15 -17.29
N GLY A 466 31.25 -5.40 -16.14
CA GLY A 466 30.53 -5.71 -14.90
C GLY A 466 29.64 -4.57 -14.41
N THR A 467 30.13 -3.32 -14.48
CA THR A 467 29.35 -2.14 -14.10
C THR A 467 28.18 -1.93 -15.07
N LEU A 468 28.42 -2.09 -16.38
CA LEU A 468 27.35 -1.99 -17.39
C LEU A 468 26.26 -3.05 -17.16
N ALA A 469 26.66 -4.30 -16.93
CA ALA A 469 25.74 -5.39 -16.62
C ALA A 469 24.97 -5.13 -15.31
N ALA A 470 25.63 -4.65 -14.26
CA ALA A 470 24.99 -4.32 -12.99
C ALA A 470 23.95 -3.21 -13.14
N MET A 471 24.28 -2.14 -13.87
CA MET A 471 23.33 -1.04 -14.15
C MET A 471 22.14 -1.52 -14.99
N LEU A 472 22.37 -2.38 -15.99
CA LEU A 472 21.31 -2.93 -16.81
C LEU A 472 20.35 -3.81 -16.00
N THR A 473 20.90 -4.66 -15.12
CA THR A 473 20.10 -5.52 -14.23
C THR A 473 19.30 -4.69 -13.23
N LEU A 474 19.91 -3.65 -12.64
CA LEU A 474 19.23 -2.78 -11.67
C LEU A 474 18.10 -1.97 -12.30
N ALA A 475 18.28 -1.50 -13.53
CA ALA A 475 17.24 -0.79 -14.29
C ALA A 475 16.05 -1.69 -14.67
N ASN A 476 16.26 -3.02 -14.74
CA ASN A 476 15.25 -3.99 -15.14
C ASN A 476 14.92 -4.99 -14.02
N ILE A 477 15.07 -4.58 -12.76
CA ILE A 477 14.90 -5.47 -11.60
C ILE A 477 13.51 -6.11 -11.57
N ASP A 478 12.46 -5.36 -11.93
CA ASP A 478 11.08 -5.86 -11.96
C ASP A 478 10.89 -6.99 -12.99
N LEU A 479 11.56 -6.88 -14.15
CA LEU A 479 11.52 -7.91 -15.18
C LEU A 479 12.22 -9.18 -14.67
N VAL A 480 13.37 -9.03 -14.01
CA VAL A 480 14.10 -10.17 -13.41
C VAL A 480 13.23 -10.86 -12.36
N VAL A 481 12.56 -10.09 -11.49
CA VAL A 481 11.65 -10.62 -10.46
C VAL A 481 10.46 -11.35 -11.09
N SER A 482 9.84 -10.77 -12.12
CA SER A 482 8.73 -11.40 -12.84
C SER A 482 9.16 -12.71 -13.50
N PHE A 483 10.35 -12.74 -14.10
CA PHE A 483 10.92 -13.95 -14.72
C PHE A 483 11.20 -15.04 -13.67
N LEU A 484 11.77 -14.67 -12.52
CA LEU A 484 12.01 -15.61 -11.42
C LEU A 484 10.70 -16.17 -10.86
N SER A 485 9.69 -15.32 -10.67
CA SER A 485 8.37 -15.71 -10.17
C SER A 485 7.69 -16.68 -11.14
N PHE A 486 7.82 -16.44 -12.46
CA PHE A 486 7.34 -17.36 -13.48
C PHE A 486 8.03 -18.74 -13.41
N MET A 487 9.36 -18.77 -13.20
CA MET A 487 10.10 -20.03 -13.07
C MET A 487 9.81 -20.79 -11.78
N GLN A 488 9.60 -20.09 -10.66
CA GLN A 488 9.34 -20.71 -9.35
C GLN A 488 7.88 -21.14 -9.16
N GLY A 489 6.94 -20.59 -9.95
CA GLY A 489 5.51 -20.87 -9.83
C GLY A 489 4.84 -20.25 -8.60
N HIS A 490 5.57 -19.41 -7.86
CA HIS A 490 5.07 -18.57 -6.79
C HIS A 490 5.75 -17.19 -6.88
N ASP A 491 5.17 -16.18 -6.23
CA ASP A 491 5.79 -14.86 -6.17
C ASP A 491 7.16 -14.97 -5.49
N ALA A 492 8.23 -14.62 -6.22
CA ALA A 492 9.59 -14.64 -5.69
C ALA A 492 9.77 -13.59 -4.58
N PHE A 493 8.95 -12.53 -4.59
CA PHE A 493 8.91 -11.47 -3.61
C PHE A 493 7.49 -11.19 -3.16
N ASN A 494 7.26 -11.22 -1.84
CA ASN A 494 5.96 -10.90 -1.29
C ASN A 494 5.79 -9.38 -1.15
N VAL A 495 4.91 -8.80 -1.97
CA VAL A 495 4.53 -7.37 -1.96
C VAL A 495 4.07 -6.90 -0.58
N ILE A 496 3.52 -7.81 0.23
CA ILE A 496 3.05 -7.55 1.60
C ILE A 496 4.23 -7.24 2.55
N PHE A 497 5.41 -7.81 2.32
CA PHE A 497 6.58 -7.59 3.20
C PHE A 497 7.51 -6.47 2.73
N TYR A 498 7.68 -6.31 1.41
CA TYR A 498 8.66 -5.40 0.82
C TYR A 498 8.06 -4.15 0.17
N GLY A 499 6.73 -3.99 0.21
CA GLY A 499 6.02 -2.89 -0.44
C GLY A 499 5.79 -3.11 -1.93
N LYS A 500 5.34 -2.06 -2.63
CA LYS A 500 4.92 -2.12 -4.04
C LYS A 500 6.07 -2.39 -5.03
N SER A 501 7.30 -2.04 -4.68
CA SER A 501 8.48 -2.18 -5.54
C SER A 501 9.75 -2.26 -4.69
N LEU A 502 10.71 -3.08 -5.11
CA LEU A 502 12.03 -3.11 -4.48
C LEU A 502 12.75 -1.78 -4.77
N PRO A 503 13.27 -1.07 -3.76
CA PRO A 503 14.05 0.13 -3.99
C PRO A 503 15.30 -0.22 -4.80
N ASN A 504 15.47 0.41 -5.96
CA ASN A 504 16.60 0.18 -6.87
C ASN A 504 17.68 1.27 -6.77
N GLU A 505 17.88 1.83 -5.58
CA GLU A 505 18.81 2.93 -5.36
C GLU A 505 20.27 2.49 -5.50
N LEU A 506 20.98 3.10 -6.46
CA LEU A 506 22.40 2.88 -6.65
C LEU A 506 23.22 3.77 -5.69
N SER A 507 23.88 3.15 -4.71
CA SER A 507 24.81 3.87 -3.84
C SER A 507 26.05 4.35 -4.62
N ARG A 508 26.21 5.67 -4.77
CA ARG A 508 27.38 6.30 -5.39
C ARG A 508 28.69 5.91 -4.69
N HIS A 509 28.66 5.75 -3.37
CA HIS A 509 29.83 5.30 -2.60
C HIS A 509 30.23 3.87 -2.94
N ALA A 510 29.26 2.95 -3.06
CA ALA A 510 29.55 1.57 -3.45
C ALA A 510 30.08 1.47 -4.88
N LEU A 511 29.48 2.22 -5.82
CA LEU A 511 29.92 2.25 -7.21
C LEU A 511 31.36 2.75 -7.34
N THR A 512 31.67 3.89 -6.72
CA THR A 512 33.02 4.47 -6.75
C THR A 512 34.05 3.57 -6.09
N PHE A 513 33.69 2.91 -4.97
CA PHE A 513 34.54 1.93 -4.33
C PHE A 513 34.88 0.76 -5.27
N ILE A 514 33.88 0.15 -5.92
CA ILE A 514 34.10 -0.98 -6.84
C ILE A 514 34.93 -0.56 -8.06
N LEU A 515 34.67 0.63 -8.60
CA LEU A 515 35.35 1.13 -9.80
C LEU A 515 36.85 1.39 -9.56
N ILE A 516 37.24 1.70 -8.32
CA ILE A 516 38.64 1.92 -7.93
C ILE A 516 39.28 0.62 -7.41
N ALA A 517 38.58 -0.13 -6.56
CA ALA A 517 39.12 -1.33 -5.92
C ALA A 517 39.39 -2.45 -6.94
N THR A 518 38.51 -2.64 -7.92
CA THR A 518 38.62 -3.77 -8.87
C THR A 518 39.88 -3.68 -9.75
N PRO A 519 40.21 -2.53 -10.39
CA PRO A 519 41.46 -2.39 -11.13
C PRO A 519 42.71 -2.50 -10.25
N ILE A 520 42.67 -2.03 -9.00
CA ILE A 520 43.80 -2.17 -8.07
C ILE A 520 44.04 -3.65 -7.76
N ILE A 521 42.98 -4.40 -7.46
CA ILE A 521 43.08 -5.81 -7.13
C ILE A 521 43.54 -6.62 -8.36
N SER A 522 43.06 -6.29 -9.56
CA SER A 522 43.52 -6.96 -10.79
C SER A 522 45.00 -6.67 -11.10
N LEU A 523 45.46 -5.45 -10.82
CA LEU A 523 46.87 -5.07 -10.95
C LEU A 523 47.74 -5.89 -9.98
N LEU A 524 47.30 -6.01 -8.72
CA LEU A 524 47.98 -6.83 -7.70
C LEU A 524 47.98 -8.32 -8.09
N ALA A 525 46.88 -8.83 -8.61
CA ALA A 525 46.77 -10.19 -9.13
C ALA A 525 47.75 -10.42 -10.29
N GLY A 526 47.87 -9.47 -11.22
CA GLY A 526 48.80 -9.54 -12.36
C GLY A 526 50.28 -9.47 -11.99
N LEU A 527 50.61 -8.95 -10.81
CA LEU A 527 51.98 -8.88 -10.32
C LEU A 527 52.58 -10.27 -10.05
N VAL A 528 51.77 -11.23 -9.60
CA VAL A 528 52.21 -12.61 -9.30
C VAL A 528 52.82 -13.31 -10.52
N PRO A 529 52.12 -13.43 -11.67
CA PRO A 529 52.70 -14.00 -12.89
C PRO A 529 53.81 -13.13 -13.49
N ALA A 530 53.73 -11.80 -13.37
CA ALA A 530 54.79 -10.90 -13.84
C ALA A 530 56.13 -11.20 -13.16
N LEU A 531 56.14 -11.41 -11.85
CA LEU A 531 57.34 -11.83 -11.11
C LEU A 531 57.84 -13.21 -11.56
N LYS A 532 56.93 -14.14 -11.85
CA LYS A 532 57.28 -15.48 -12.36
C LYS A 532 57.95 -15.41 -13.74
N ALA A 533 57.48 -14.53 -14.64
CA ALA A 533 58.08 -14.32 -15.96
C ALA A 533 59.55 -13.86 -15.88
N THR A 534 59.90 -13.03 -14.89
CA THR A 534 61.28 -12.52 -14.73
C THR A 534 62.31 -13.56 -14.29
N LYS A 535 61.86 -14.71 -13.78
CA LYS A 535 62.71 -15.81 -13.31
C LYS A 535 63.06 -16.81 -14.42
N LEU A 536 62.49 -16.67 -15.61
CA LEU A 536 62.79 -17.50 -16.77
C LEU A 536 64.22 -17.21 -17.26
N SER A 537 65.04 -18.25 -17.44
CA SER A 537 66.40 -18.09 -17.97
C SER A 537 66.39 -18.23 -19.51
N PRO A 538 66.88 -17.23 -20.26
CA PRO A 538 66.87 -17.29 -21.73
C PRO A 538 67.70 -18.46 -22.28
N THR A 539 68.80 -18.80 -21.59
CA THR A 539 69.74 -19.84 -21.99
C THR A 539 69.19 -21.25 -21.84
N GLN A 540 68.35 -21.52 -20.83
CA GLN A 540 67.73 -22.85 -20.69
C GLN A 540 66.59 -23.05 -21.70
N ILE A 541 65.82 -22.00 -21.98
CA ILE A 541 64.65 -22.07 -22.89
C ILE A 541 65.09 -22.24 -24.35
N LEU A 542 66.17 -21.57 -24.76
CA LEU A 542 66.70 -21.66 -26.14
C LEU A 542 67.55 -22.91 -26.39
N ARG A 543 68.03 -23.59 -25.34
CA ARG A 543 68.86 -24.81 -25.43
C ARG A 543 68.05 -26.11 -25.30
N SER A 544 66.81 -26.03 -24.82
CA SER A 544 65.89 -27.17 -24.73
C SER A 544 65.18 -27.51 -26.04
N GLU A 545 65.48 -26.75 -27.11
CA GLU A 545 65.36 -27.13 -28.52
C GLU A 545 66.76 -27.45 -29.05
#